data_AF-A0A7V8VKT7-F1
#
_entry.id   AF-A0A7V8VKT7-F1
#
_cell.length_a   1.000
_cell.length_b   1.000
_cell.length_c   1.000
_cell.angle_alpha   90.00
_cell.angle_beta   90.00
_cell.angle_gamma   90.00
#
_symmetry.space_group_name_H-M   'P 1'
#
loop_
_entity.id
_entity.type
_entity.pdbx_description
1 polymer ?
#
loop_
_entity_poly.entity_id
_entity_poly.type
_entity_poly.pdbx_seq_one_letter_code
_entity_poly.pdbx_strand_id
1 'polypeptide(L)' 'MKKSAKTAATKAAPKRPRRSKPYEPSDADIRLRAYFIAERRVQMALQGDPAKDWLEARRQLLEEAASQGNRF' A
#
# COMPACT_ATOMS: atom_id res chain seq x y z
N MET A 1 44.75 34.04 23.49
CA MET A 1 43.33 34.46 23.43
C MET A 1 42.65 33.71 22.28
N LYS A 2 41.54 32.99 22.56
CA LYS A 2 40.31 32.83 21.74
C LYS A 2 40.48 32.42 20.24
N LYS A 3 39.93 31.33 19.69
CA LYS A 3 38.65 30.62 19.92
C LYS A 3 38.67 29.23 19.26
N SER A 4 38.01 28.28 19.90
CA SER A 4 37.69 26.94 19.39
C SER A 4 36.78 27.00 18.16
N ALA A 5 37.13 26.25 17.11
CA ALA A 5 36.30 26.07 15.94
C ALA A 5 35.12 25.14 16.29
N LYS A 6 33.91 25.68 16.22
CA LYS A 6 32.64 24.99 16.43
C LYS A 6 32.31 24.26 15.13
N THR A 7 32.57 22.95 15.08
CA THR A 7 32.08 22.09 13.99
C THR A 7 30.57 22.02 14.08
N ALA A 8 29.92 22.77 13.19
CA ALA A 8 28.48 22.76 13.02
C ALA A 8 28.07 21.37 12.51
N ALA A 9 27.30 20.64 13.32
CA ALA A 9 26.63 19.42 12.89
C ALA A 9 25.62 19.78 11.78
N THR A 10 25.96 19.45 10.54
CA THR A 10 25.01 19.42 9.43
C THR A 10 24.04 18.28 9.68
N LYS A 11 22.86 18.61 10.20
CA LYS A 11 21.71 17.70 10.22
C LYS A 11 21.40 17.35 8.77
N ALA A 12 21.72 16.12 8.37
CA ALA A 12 21.30 15.57 7.10
C ALA A 12 19.77 15.66 7.00
N ALA A 13 19.27 16.31 5.95
CA ALA A 13 17.85 16.30 5.64
C ALA A 13 17.36 14.85 5.53
N PRO A 14 16.16 14.52 6.03
CA PRO A 14 15.62 13.17 5.88
C PRO A 14 15.53 12.86 4.39
N LYS A 15 16.27 11.84 3.94
CA LYS A 15 16.18 11.32 2.59
C LYS A 15 14.72 10.91 2.37
N ARG A 16 14.01 11.61 1.50
CA ARG A 16 12.68 11.18 1.02
C ARG A 16 12.81 9.71 0.60
N PRO A 17 11.93 8.80 1.07
CA PRO A 17 11.97 7.42 0.61
C PRO A 17 11.84 7.44 -0.91
N ARG A 18 12.78 6.77 -1.59
CA ARG A 18 12.66 6.52 -3.02
C ARG A 18 11.32 5.83 -3.21
N ARG A 19 10.41 6.45 -3.99
CA ARG A 19 9.17 5.79 -4.41
C ARG A 19 9.57 4.44 -5.00
N SER A 20 9.18 3.37 -4.32
CA SER A 20 9.24 2.02 -4.86
C SER A 20 8.43 2.00 -6.16
N LYS A 21 8.81 1.09 -7.07
CA LYS A 21 8.04 0.89 -8.31
C LYS A 21 6.57 0.66 -7.95
N PRO A 22 5.62 1.23 -8.72
CA PRO A 22 4.21 0.98 -8.48
C PRO A 22 3.96 -0.53 -8.53
N TYR A 23 3.40 -1.08 -7.46
CA TYR A 23 2.95 -2.46 -7.42
C TYR A 23 1.68 -2.56 -8.27
N GLU A 24 1.64 -3.52 -9.18
CA GLU A 24 0.45 -3.86 -9.93
C GLU A 24 0.08 -5.31 -9.58
N PRO A 25 -1.11 -5.57 -9.02
CA PRO A 25 -1.56 -6.92 -8.70
C PRO A 25 -1.83 -7.71 -9.97
N SER A 26 -1.56 -9.02 -9.93
CA SER A 26 -1.88 -9.90 -11.06
C SER A 26 -3.38 -10.19 -11.13
N ASP A 27 -3.88 -10.52 -12.32
CA ASP A 27 -5.29 -10.94 -12.49
C ASP A 27 -5.67 -12.14 -11.63
N ALA A 28 -4.71 -13.03 -11.36
CA ALA A 28 -4.92 -14.19 -10.48
C ALA A 28 -5.15 -13.74 -9.02
N ASP A 29 -4.35 -12.79 -8.53
CA ASP A 29 -4.49 -12.24 -7.18
C ASP A 29 -5.83 -11.50 -7.04
N ILE A 30 -6.19 -10.69 -8.04
CA ILE A 30 -7.47 -9.97 -8.05
C ILE A 30 -8.63 -10.97 -8.05
N ARG A 31 -8.56 -12.03 -8.86
CA ARG A 31 -9.61 -13.06 -8.92
C ARG A 31 -9.79 -13.77 -7.59
N LEU A 32 -8.69 -14.19 -6.95
CA LEU A 32 -8.73 -14.87 -5.65
C LEU A 32 -9.34 -13.95 -4.58
N ARG A 33 -8.94 -12.69 -4.56
CA ARG A 33 -9.48 -11.71 -3.61
C ARG A 33 -10.96 -11.41 -3.87
N ALA A 34 -11.36 -11.26 -5.14
CA ALA A 34 -12.74 -11.03 -5.55
C ALA A 34 -13.65 -12.21 -5.17
N TYR A 35 -13.16 -13.45 -5.24
CA TYR A 35 -13.88 -14.63 -4.77
C TYR A 35 -14.28 -14.49 -3.29
N PHE A 36 -13.34 -14.12 -2.41
CA PHE A 36 -13.65 -13.94 -0.99
C PHE A 36 -14.59 -12.76 -0.72
N ILE A 37 -14.50 -11.68 -1.51
CA ILE A 37 -15.45 -10.56 -1.41
C ILE A 37 -16.87 -11.03 -1.77
N ALA A 38 -17.01 -11.76 -2.88
CA ALA A 38 -18.30 -12.31 -3.32
C ALA A 38 -18.85 -13.33 -2.31
N GLU A 39 -18.00 -14.19 -1.74
CA GLU A 39 -18.39 -15.15 -0.71
C GLU A 39 -18.92 -14.45 0.54
N ARG A 40 -18.19 -13.43 1.04
CA ARG A 40 -18.63 -12.63 2.20
C ARG A 40 -19.94 -11.91 1.92
N ARG A 41 -20.12 -11.41 0.69
CA ARG A 41 -21.37 -10.76 0.24
C ARG A 41 -22.55 -11.73 0.30
N VAL A 42 -22.39 -12.95 -0.20
CA VAL A 42 -23.42 -14.00 -0.15
C VAL A 42 -23.74 -14.37 1.30
N GLN A 43 -22.73 -14.56 2.14
CA GLN A 43 -22.92 -14.86 3.56
C GLN A 43 -23.71 -13.78 4.31
N MET A 44 -23.56 -12.52 3.92
CA MET A 44 -24.28 -11.38 4.51
C MET A 44 -25.59 -11.03 3.79
N ALA A 45 -26.04 -11.85 2.83
CA ALA A 45 -27.22 -11.61 2.00
C ALA A 45 -27.24 -10.20 1.35
N LEU A 46 -26.06 -9.66 1.03
CA LEU A 46 -25.92 -8.34 0.41
C LEU A 46 -26.06 -8.45 -1.10
N GLN A 47 -26.78 -7.51 -1.70
CA GLN A 47 -26.74 -7.33 -3.15
C GLN A 47 -25.36 -6.86 -3.60
N GLY A 48 -24.91 -7.32 -4.76
CA GLY A 48 -23.68 -6.86 -5.38
C GLY A 48 -23.40 -7.53 -6.69
N ASP A 49 -22.34 -7.05 -7.33
CA ASP A 49 -22.00 -7.30 -8.72
C ASP A 49 -20.56 -7.82 -8.78
N PRO A 50 -20.30 -8.97 -9.42
CA PRO A 50 -18.94 -9.50 -9.61
C PRO A 50 -17.96 -8.48 -10.21
N ALA A 51 -18.42 -7.57 -11.07
CA ALA A 51 -17.56 -6.51 -11.62
C ALA A 51 -17.13 -5.50 -10.53
N LYS A 52 -18.00 -5.21 -9.57
CA LYS A 52 -17.65 -4.38 -8.39
C LYS A 52 -16.73 -5.14 -7.44
N ASP A 53 -16.96 -6.43 -7.24
CA ASP A 53 -16.11 -7.28 -6.40
C ASP A 53 -14.67 -7.32 -6.97
N TRP A 54 -14.52 -7.34 -8.29
CA TRP A 54 -13.21 -7.24 -8.98
C TRP A 54 -12.50 -5.89 -8.75
N LEU A 55 -13.22 -4.77 -8.91
CA LEU A 55 -12.65 -3.43 -8.70
C LEU A 55 -12.21 -3.24 -7.24
N GLU A 56 -13.02 -3.71 -6.29
CA GLU A 56 -12.71 -3.63 -4.87
C GLU A 56 -11.52 -4.53 -4.49
N ALA A 57 -11.44 -5.73 -5.07
CA ALA A 57 -10.28 -6.61 -4.91
C ALA A 57 -8.97 -5.94 -5.36
N ARG A 58 -8.96 -5.33 -6.55
CA ARG A 58 -7.77 -4.61 -7.05
C ARG A 58 -7.40 -3.45 -6.13
N ARG A 59 -8.38 -2.68 -5.65
CA ARG A 59 -8.15 -1.57 -4.72
C ARG A 59 -7.51 -2.05 -3.42
N GLN A 60 -8.05 -3.09 -2.80
CA GLN A 60 -7.52 -3.63 -1.54
C GLN A 60 -6.08 -4.13 -1.69
N LEU A 61 -5.76 -4.81 -2.78
CA LEU A 61 -4.39 -5.28 -3.05
C LEU A 61 -3.40 -4.13 -3.23
N LEU A 62 -3.80 -3.06 -3.91
CA LEU A 62 -2.98 -1.84 -4.05
C LEU A 62 -2.76 -1.14 -2.70
N GLU A 63 -3.80 -1.05 -1.87
CA GLU A 63 -3.72 -0.46 -0.54
C GLU A 63 -2.83 -1.29 0.38
N GLU A 64 -2.98 -2.62 0.37
CA GLU A 64 -2.11 -3.53 1.11
C GLU A 64 -0.65 -3.37 0.68
N ALA A 65 -0.35 -3.32 -0.62
CA ALA A 65 1.01 -3.11 -1.09
C ALA A 65 1.60 -1.76 -0.66
N ALA A 66 0.77 -0.70 -0.65
CA ALA A 66 1.17 0.61 -0.17
C ALA A 66 1.44 0.62 1.35
N SER A 67 0.57 -0.02 2.15
CA SER A 67 0.73 -0.14 3.60
C SER A 67 1.89 -1.06 3.99
N GLN A 68 2.14 -2.13 3.24
CA GLN A 68 3.28 -3.05 3.45
C GLN A 68 4.60 -2.36 3.09
N GLY A 69 4.61 -1.50 2.07
CA GLY A 69 5.76 -0.64 1.74
C GLY A 69 6.06 0.44 2.80
N ASN A 70 5.13 0.70 3.72
CA ASN A 70 5.25 1.68 4.79
C ASN A 70 5.49 1.04 6.18
N ARG A 71 5.73 -0.27 6.24
CA ARG A 71 5.80 -1.04 7.50
C ARG A 71 7.23 -1.22 8.07
N PHE A 72 8.24 -0.52 7.54
CA PHE A 72 9.61 -0.50 8.07
C PHE A 72 10.25 0.88 7.90
#